data_AF-A0A7V5LU64-F1
#
_entry.id   AF-A0A7V5LU64-F1
#
_cell.length_a   1.000
_cell.length_b   1.000
_cell.length_c   1.000
_cell.angle_alpha   90.00
_cell.angle_beta   90.00
_cell.angle_gamma   90.00
#
_symmetry.space_group_name_H-M   'P 1'
#
loop_
_entity.id
_entity.type
_entity.pdbx_description
1 polymer ?
#
loop_
_entity_poly.entity_id
_entity_poly.type
_entity_poly.pdbx_seq_one_letter_code
_entity_poly.pdbx_strand_id
1 'polypeptide(L)'
;MEMTKDQKQTDIQSYEGQSNSLIFFEKILNCRCEPEEKRRQVLEYCHSFSIQERSMWKKLALFREAGATDKLFKEEEFNYFEDTDEQIREQILILIKKLPLKTIKDFRILVSFTERFLDRVKFLCDALLHFFLEKEKGAYRETWDMSLYTDFFEHKMFRELDFIHGLINMYSFHEVNKKYGAWLWEKVLDEEVLI
;
A
#
# COMPACT_ATOMS: atom_id res chain seq x y z
N MET A 1 26.13 33.38 -13.08
CA MET A 1 24.84 32.75 -13.42
C MET A 1 23.88 33.08 -12.30
N GLU A 2 23.01 34.06 -12.51
CA GLU A 2 21.98 34.44 -11.54
C GLU A 2 20.84 33.42 -11.64
N MET A 3 20.52 32.77 -10.51
CA MET A 3 19.35 31.90 -10.42
C MET A 3 18.07 32.74 -10.51
N THR A 4 17.17 32.37 -11.41
CA THR A 4 15.89 33.05 -11.65
C THR A 4 14.99 33.00 -10.42
N LYS A 5 14.19 34.06 -10.20
CA LYS A 5 13.32 34.23 -9.01
C LYS A 5 12.42 33.03 -8.73
N ASP A 6 11.96 32.32 -9.76
CA ASP A 6 11.12 31.14 -9.61
C ASP A 6 11.84 29.96 -8.94
N GLN A 7 13.11 29.70 -9.29
CA GLN A 7 13.94 28.65 -8.66
C GLN A 7 14.19 28.93 -7.18
N LYS A 8 14.45 30.19 -6.82
CA LYS A 8 14.58 30.60 -5.41
C LYS A 8 13.31 30.35 -4.61
N GLN A 9 12.13 30.53 -5.23
CA GLN A 9 10.85 30.39 -4.55
C GLN A 9 10.44 28.92 -4.39
N THR A 10 10.81 28.06 -5.34
CA THR A 10 10.65 26.60 -5.23
C THR A 10 11.60 26.01 -4.19
N ASP A 11 12.85 26.48 -4.14
CA ASP A 11 13.82 26.05 -3.13
C ASP A 11 13.38 26.43 -1.72
N ILE A 12 12.91 27.66 -1.49
CA ILE A 12 12.46 28.11 -0.16
C ILE A 12 11.23 27.31 0.33
N GLN A 13 10.26 27.03 -0.55
CA GLN A 13 9.11 26.18 -0.21
C GLN A 13 9.52 24.71 0.03
N SER A 14 10.50 24.22 -0.73
CA SER A 14 11.10 22.89 -0.53
C SER A 14 11.80 22.77 0.83
N TYR A 15 12.57 23.79 1.23
CA TYR A 15 13.25 23.83 2.53
C TYR A 15 12.27 23.95 3.72
N GLU A 16 11.20 24.75 3.61
CA GLU A 16 10.17 24.83 4.65
C GLU A 16 9.35 23.53 4.78
N GLY A 17 9.01 22.89 3.65
CA GLY A 17 8.36 21.57 3.63
C GLY A 17 9.23 20.48 4.26
N GLN A 18 10.54 20.48 3.97
CA GLN A 18 11.51 19.58 4.57
C GLN A 18 11.63 19.79 6.08
N SER A 19 11.77 21.04 6.54
CA SER A 19 11.87 21.35 7.97
C SER A 19 10.63 20.91 8.76
N ASN A 20 9.43 21.07 8.19
CA ASN A 20 8.18 20.64 8.84
C ASN A 20 8.04 19.11 8.88
N SER A 21 8.57 18.39 7.89
CA SER A 21 8.57 16.92 7.89
C SER A 21 9.50 16.32 8.95
N LEU A 22 10.67 16.91 9.18
CA LEU A 22 11.63 16.45 10.19
C LEU A 22 11.07 16.59 11.61
N ILE A 23 10.48 17.75 11.91
CA ILE A 23 9.82 18.01 13.21
C ILE A 23 8.69 17.00 13.44
N PHE A 24 7.93 16.69 12.39
CA PHE A 24 6.86 15.69 12.47
C PHE A 24 7.41 14.28 12.76
N PHE A 25 8.48 13.85 12.09
CA PHE A 25 9.07 12.52 12.31
C PHE A 25 9.63 12.36 13.73
N GLU A 26 10.38 13.36 14.22
CA GLU A 26 10.87 13.36 15.60
C GLU A 26 9.72 13.30 16.61
N LYS A 27 8.65 14.08 16.38
CA LYS A 27 7.47 14.08 17.26
C LYS A 27 6.79 12.72 17.28
N ILE A 28 6.55 12.11 16.12
CA ILE A 28 5.84 10.81 16.04
C ILE A 28 6.64 9.68 16.66
N LEU A 29 7.94 9.61 16.40
CA LEU A 29 8.81 8.56 16.93
C LEU A 29 8.97 8.68 18.45
N ASN A 30 9.03 9.90 18.99
CA ASN A 30 9.21 10.13 20.43
C ASN A 30 7.89 10.24 21.21
N CYS A 31 6.73 10.32 20.54
CA CYS A 31 5.43 10.41 21.22
C CYS A 31 5.19 9.17 22.09
N ARG A 32 4.81 9.37 23.36
CA ARG A 32 4.33 8.29 24.26
C ARG A 32 2.80 8.18 24.25
N CYS A 33 2.18 8.45 23.11
CA CYS A 33 0.75 8.29 22.90
C CYS A 33 0.39 6.87 22.46
N GLU A 34 -0.88 6.51 22.63
CA GLU A 34 -1.45 5.24 22.17
C GLU A 34 -1.26 5.04 20.64
N PRO A 35 -1.12 3.80 20.17
CA PRO A 35 -0.90 3.50 18.75
C PRO A 35 -1.96 4.10 17.82
N GLU A 36 -3.23 4.11 18.22
CA GLU A 36 -4.35 4.67 17.45
C GLU A 36 -4.18 6.18 17.25
N GLU A 37 -3.72 6.86 18.29
CA GLU A 37 -3.49 8.31 18.27
C GLU A 37 -2.27 8.66 17.42
N LYS A 38 -1.20 7.85 17.46
CA LYS A 38 -0.07 7.97 16.52
C LYS A 38 -0.52 7.81 15.08
N ARG A 39 -1.32 6.76 14.81
CA ARG A 39 -1.85 6.49 13.47
C ARG A 39 -2.71 7.66 12.97
N ARG A 40 -3.59 8.21 13.81
CA ARG A 40 -4.41 9.39 13.47
C ARG A 40 -3.54 10.57 13.03
N GLN A 41 -2.49 10.90 13.78
CA GLN A 41 -1.57 11.99 13.44
C GLN A 41 -0.81 11.72 12.13
N VAL A 42 -0.40 10.48 11.88
CA VAL A 42 0.20 10.05 10.61
C VAL A 42 -0.77 10.23 9.44
N LEU A 43 -2.02 9.82 9.59
CA LEU A 43 -3.04 9.97 8.55
C LEU A 43 -3.37 11.43 8.26
N GLU A 44 -3.48 12.27 9.30
CA GLU A 44 -3.69 13.72 9.15
C GLU A 44 -2.55 14.39 8.38
N TYR A 45 -1.31 14.00 8.68
CA TYR A 45 -0.15 14.47 7.93
C TYR A 45 -0.19 13.98 6.48
N CYS A 46 -0.44 12.69 6.26
CA CYS A 46 -0.55 12.10 4.92
C CYS A 46 -1.60 12.82 4.06
N HIS A 47 -2.77 13.11 4.64
CA HIS A 47 -3.83 13.86 3.97
C HIS A 47 -3.40 15.30 3.65
N SER A 48 -2.78 16.00 4.61
CA SER A 48 -2.37 17.40 4.45
C SER A 48 -1.32 17.59 3.36
N PHE A 49 -0.49 16.58 3.12
CA PHE A 49 0.59 16.63 2.14
C PHE A 49 0.33 15.74 0.91
N SER A 50 -0.86 15.11 0.80
CA SER A 50 -1.20 14.17 -0.28
C SER A 50 -0.18 13.03 -0.45
N ILE A 51 0.35 12.52 0.67
CA ILE A 51 1.31 11.42 0.72
C ILE A 51 0.58 10.12 1.06
N GLN A 52 0.99 9.01 0.45
CA GLN A 52 0.46 7.69 0.81
C GLN A 52 1.02 7.22 2.16
N GLU A 53 0.18 6.62 3.00
CA GLU A 53 0.57 6.10 4.32
C GLU A 53 1.76 5.13 4.26
N ARG A 54 1.83 4.26 3.24
CA ARG A 54 2.98 3.34 3.05
C ARG A 54 4.29 4.06 2.74
N SER A 55 4.25 5.08 1.88
CA SER A 55 5.41 5.94 1.60
C SER A 55 5.88 6.64 2.90
N MET A 56 4.92 7.05 3.74
CA MET A 56 5.21 7.62 5.05
C MET A 56 5.90 6.62 5.98
N TRP A 57 5.46 5.36 6.04
CA TRP A 57 6.13 4.33 6.85
C TRP A 57 7.59 4.12 6.43
N LYS A 58 7.85 4.10 5.12
CA LYS A 58 9.21 4.00 4.58
C LYS A 58 10.08 5.19 5.01
N LYS A 59 9.56 6.42 4.87
CA LYS A 59 10.26 7.65 5.30
C LYS A 59 10.55 7.65 6.81
N LEU A 60 9.60 7.20 7.63
CA LEU A 60 9.81 7.08 9.08
C LEU A 60 10.90 6.05 9.42
N ALA A 61 10.93 4.90 8.71
CA ALA A 61 11.97 3.89 8.90
C ALA A 61 13.35 4.43 8.51
N LEU A 62 13.47 5.08 7.35
CA LEU A 62 14.71 5.73 6.89
C LEU A 62 15.17 6.83 7.85
N PHE A 63 14.24 7.63 8.37
CA PHE A 63 14.56 8.67 9.34
C PHE A 63 15.11 8.06 10.64
N ARG A 64 14.57 6.94 11.08
CA ARG A 64 15.07 6.22 12.26
C ARG A 64 16.45 5.60 12.02
N GLU A 65 16.72 5.09 10.82
CA GLU A 65 17.99 4.45 10.46
C GLU A 65 19.11 5.48 10.27
N ALA A 66 18.87 6.52 9.48
CA ALA A 66 19.91 7.43 8.99
C ALA A 66 19.81 8.85 9.56
N GLY A 67 18.76 9.19 10.32
CA GLY A 67 18.49 10.55 10.78
C GLY A 67 18.10 11.51 9.64
N ALA A 68 18.10 12.82 9.94
CA ALA A 68 17.79 13.88 8.98
C ALA A 68 18.86 13.98 7.87
N THR A 69 18.73 13.16 6.82
CA THR A 69 19.63 13.15 5.66
C THR A 69 18.88 13.47 4.38
N ASP A 70 19.58 14.05 3.40
CA ASP A 70 19.05 14.29 2.05
C ASP A 70 18.45 13.05 1.39
N LYS A 71 18.85 11.84 1.81
CA LYS A 71 18.30 10.56 1.30
C LYS A 71 16.80 10.41 1.55
N LEU A 72 16.27 11.01 2.62
CA LEU A 72 14.83 11.04 2.92
C LEU A 72 13.98 11.71 1.84
N PHE A 73 14.59 12.60 1.06
CA PHE A 73 13.90 13.46 0.09
C PHE A 73 14.34 13.21 -1.36
N LYS A 74 15.29 12.30 -1.57
CA LYS A 74 15.88 11.98 -2.89
C LYS A 74 15.53 10.60 -3.42
N GLU A 75 14.83 9.75 -2.66
CA GLU A 75 14.31 8.51 -3.24
C GLU A 75 13.20 8.84 -4.24
N GLU A 76 13.54 8.81 -5.52
CA GLU A 76 12.56 8.70 -6.59
C GLU A 76 11.83 7.37 -6.42
N GLU A 77 10.56 7.42 -6.03
CA GLU A 77 9.66 6.28 -6.14
C GLU A 77 9.46 6.00 -7.63
N PHE A 78 10.32 5.18 -8.22
CA PHE A 78 10.14 4.72 -9.58
C PHE A 78 8.91 3.84 -9.65
N ASN A 79 7.82 4.42 -10.14
CA ASN A 79 6.66 3.65 -10.54
C ASN A 79 6.89 3.12 -11.96
N TYR A 80 7.33 1.86 -12.03
CA TYR A 80 7.63 1.18 -13.29
C TYR A 80 6.47 1.12 -14.29
N PHE A 81 5.25 1.42 -13.84
CA PHE A 81 4.05 1.29 -14.65
C PHE A 81 3.35 2.62 -14.91
N GLU A 82 3.82 3.75 -14.37
CA GLU A 82 3.05 5.01 -14.32
C GLU A 82 2.50 5.43 -15.70
N ASP A 83 3.37 5.52 -16.70
CA ASP A 83 3.00 5.87 -18.08
C ASP A 83 2.09 4.82 -18.74
N THR A 84 2.31 3.54 -18.43
CA THR A 84 1.54 2.43 -19.03
C THR A 84 0.16 2.30 -18.40
N ASP A 85 0.06 2.54 -17.09
CA ASP A 85 -1.17 2.52 -16.31
C ASP A 85 -2.11 3.62 -16.77
N GLU A 86 -1.60 4.83 -17.00
CA GLU A 86 -2.40 5.96 -17.46
C GLU A 86 -3.01 5.67 -18.84
N GLN A 87 -2.20 5.18 -19.78
CA GLN A 87 -2.68 4.76 -21.10
C GLN A 87 -3.76 3.67 -21.01
N ILE A 88 -3.56 2.65 -20.18
CA ILE A 88 -4.56 1.58 -19.99
C ILE A 88 -5.86 2.16 -19.42
N ARG A 89 -5.78 3.04 -18.42
CA ARG A 89 -6.96 3.68 -17.80
C ARG A 89 -7.74 4.53 -18.80
N GLU A 90 -7.06 5.30 -19.64
CA GLU A 90 -7.70 6.06 -20.72
C GLU A 90 -8.42 5.13 -21.71
N GLN A 91 -7.78 4.04 -22.12
CA GLN A 91 -8.39 3.06 -23.02
C GLN A 91 -9.64 2.40 -22.40
N ILE A 92 -9.60 2.06 -21.10
CA ILE A 92 -10.77 1.53 -20.39
C ILE A 92 -11.95 2.52 -20.46
N LEU A 93 -11.71 3.81 -20.24
CA LEU A 93 -12.76 4.85 -20.31
C LEU A 93 -13.35 5.03 -21.71
N ILE A 94 -12.55 4.83 -22.76
CA ILE A 94 -13.02 4.86 -24.15
C ILE A 94 -13.88 3.63 -24.45
N LEU A 95 -13.45 2.45 -23.98
CA LEU A 95 -14.09 1.18 -24.30
C LEU A 95 -15.39 0.95 -23.53
N ILE A 96 -15.47 1.35 -22.26
CA ILE A 96 -16.67 1.13 -21.43
C ILE A 96 -17.91 1.78 -22.04
N LYS A 97 -17.76 2.94 -22.69
CA LYS A 97 -18.84 3.67 -23.36
C LYS A 97 -19.42 2.92 -24.57
N LYS A 98 -18.65 1.98 -25.13
CA LYS A 98 -19.02 1.18 -26.31
C LYS A 98 -19.58 -0.19 -25.95
N LEU A 99 -19.65 -0.54 -24.66
CA LEU A 99 -20.13 -1.84 -24.22
C LEU A 99 -21.65 -1.98 -24.36
N PRO A 100 -22.16 -3.14 -24.83
CA PRO A 100 -23.59 -3.45 -24.75
C PRO A 100 -24.09 -3.46 -23.30
N LEU A 101 -25.35 -3.05 -23.08
CA LEU A 101 -25.96 -2.96 -21.74
C LEU A 101 -25.85 -4.26 -20.92
N LYS A 102 -25.97 -5.43 -21.56
CA LYS A 102 -25.83 -6.72 -20.88
C LYS A 102 -24.39 -6.93 -20.39
N THR A 103 -23.40 -6.63 -21.22
CA THR A 103 -21.96 -6.74 -20.91
C THR A 103 -21.51 -5.72 -19.87
N ILE A 104 -22.18 -4.56 -19.74
CA ILE A 104 -21.92 -3.60 -18.66
C ILE A 104 -22.15 -4.24 -17.28
N LYS A 105 -23.14 -5.13 -17.13
CA LYS A 105 -23.35 -5.84 -15.86
C LYS A 105 -22.19 -6.76 -15.54
N ASP A 106 -21.69 -7.51 -16.52
CA ASP A 106 -20.55 -8.41 -16.36
C ASP A 106 -19.26 -7.63 -16.04
N PHE A 107 -19.05 -6.49 -16.71
CA PHE A 107 -17.96 -5.57 -16.42
C PHE A 107 -17.99 -5.06 -14.97
N ARG A 108 -19.17 -4.68 -14.46
CA ARG A 108 -19.30 -4.27 -13.05
C ARG A 108 -18.92 -5.39 -12.08
N ILE A 109 -19.31 -6.63 -12.37
CA ILE A 109 -18.93 -7.78 -11.55
C ILE A 109 -17.42 -7.99 -11.57
N LEU A 110 -16.78 -7.81 -12.73
CA LEU A 110 -15.33 -7.91 -12.89
C LEU A 110 -14.60 -6.84 -12.08
N VAL A 111 -15.04 -5.59 -12.18
CA VAL A 111 -14.49 -4.48 -11.38
C VAL A 111 -14.60 -4.78 -9.88
N SER A 112 -15.78 -5.21 -9.41
CA SER A 112 -15.96 -5.56 -7.99
C SER A 112 -15.13 -6.76 -7.55
N PHE A 113 -14.90 -7.74 -8.43
CA PHE A 113 -14.00 -8.86 -8.14
C PHE A 113 -12.55 -8.37 -8.01
N THR A 114 -12.07 -7.56 -8.96
CA THR A 114 -10.71 -7.01 -8.93
C THR A 114 -10.47 -6.12 -7.72
N GLU A 115 -11.46 -5.31 -7.34
CA GLU A 115 -11.40 -4.47 -6.14
C GLU A 115 -11.20 -5.32 -4.88
N ARG A 116 -12.03 -6.35 -4.68
CA ARG A 116 -11.90 -7.27 -3.54
C ARG A 116 -10.58 -8.04 -3.53
N PHE A 117 -10.11 -8.47 -4.70
CA PHE A 117 -8.83 -9.15 -4.81
C PHE A 117 -7.67 -8.22 -4.44
N LEU A 118 -7.68 -6.98 -4.94
CA LEU A 118 -6.68 -5.97 -4.60
C LEU A 118 -6.72 -5.61 -3.11
N ASP A 119 -7.90 -5.46 -2.52
CA ASP A 119 -8.05 -5.22 -1.07
C ASP A 119 -7.45 -6.37 -0.26
N ARG A 120 -7.66 -7.61 -0.71
CA ARG A 120 -7.08 -8.80 -0.08
C ARG A 120 -5.56 -8.82 -0.20
N VAL A 121 -5.00 -8.56 -1.38
CA VAL A 121 -3.54 -8.46 -1.58
C VAL A 121 -2.97 -7.37 -0.69
N LYS A 122 -3.63 -6.20 -0.61
CA LYS A 122 -3.23 -5.10 0.27
C LYS A 122 -3.19 -5.55 1.73
N PHE A 123 -4.23 -6.23 2.21
CA PHE A 123 -4.28 -6.79 3.56
C PHE A 123 -3.12 -7.78 3.81
N LEU A 124 -2.83 -8.68 2.87
CA LEU A 124 -1.72 -9.63 3.01
C LEU A 124 -0.36 -8.92 3.10
N CYS A 125 -0.16 -7.85 2.34
CA CYS A 125 1.05 -7.02 2.47
C CYS A 125 1.11 -6.32 3.83
N ASP A 126 0.00 -5.79 4.34
CA ASP A 126 -0.02 -5.14 5.67
C ASP A 126 0.23 -6.17 6.78
N ALA A 127 -0.33 -7.38 6.65
CA ALA A 127 -0.08 -8.50 7.57
C ALA A 127 1.38 -8.97 7.54
N LEU A 128 2.01 -8.99 6.35
CA LEU A 128 3.43 -9.28 6.21
C LEU A 128 4.30 -8.25 6.96
N LEU A 129 3.99 -6.95 6.80
CA LEU A 129 4.69 -5.88 7.50
C LEU A 129 4.50 -5.98 9.01
N HIS A 130 3.27 -6.27 9.46
CA HIS A 130 2.97 -6.52 10.87
C HIS A 130 3.79 -7.69 11.42
N PHE A 131 3.76 -8.83 10.73
CA PHE A 131 4.49 -10.04 11.11
C PHE A 131 6.01 -9.79 11.19
N PHE A 132 6.57 -9.04 10.24
CA PHE A 132 7.97 -8.61 10.29
C PHE A 132 8.26 -7.80 11.56
N LEU A 133 7.49 -6.74 11.82
CA LEU A 133 7.69 -5.88 12.98
C LEU A 133 7.52 -6.62 14.31
N GLU A 134 6.53 -7.51 14.40
CA GLU A 134 6.27 -8.33 15.60
C GLU A 134 7.39 -9.33 15.89
N LYS A 135 8.04 -9.88 14.85
CA LYS A 135 9.17 -10.81 15.01
C LYS A 135 10.46 -10.09 15.37
N GLU A 136 10.71 -8.95 14.74
CA GLU A 136 11.96 -8.22 14.87
C GLU A 136 11.98 -7.24 16.06
N LYS A 137 10.82 -6.93 16.66
CA LYS A 137 10.79 -6.01 17.81
C LYS A 137 11.62 -6.56 18.98
N GLY A 138 12.63 -5.79 19.39
CA GLY A 138 13.48 -6.17 20.51
C GLY A 138 14.43 -7.34 20.23
N ALA A 139 14.61 -7.73 18.96
CA ALA A 139 15.63 -8.69 18.57
C ALA A 139 17.03 -8.14 18.91
N TYR A 140 17.83 -8.94 19.61
CA TYR A 140 19.20 -8.59 20.00
C TYR A 140 20.22 -8.78 18.87
N ARG A 141 19.85 -9.47 17.79
CA ARG A 141 20.68 -9.72 16.62
C ARG A 141 19.89 -9.36 15.37
N GLU A 142 20.53 -8.65 14.47
CA GLU A 142 19.99 -8.32 13.15
C GLU A 142 19.88 -9.61 12.30
N THR A 143 18.67 -9.90 11.83
CA THR A 143 18.39 -11.03 10.96
C THR A 143 18.53 -10.58 9.50
N TRP A 144 19.49 -11.17 8.78
CA TRP A 144 19.71 -10.90 7.35
C TRP A 144 18.88 -11.83 6.44
N ASP A 145 18.25 -12.84 7.03
CA ASP A 145 17.45 -13.83 6.32
C ASP A 145 15.99 -13.39 6.24
N MET A 146 15.56 -13.04 5.02
CA MET A 146 14.19 -12.62 4.73
C MET A 146 13.31 -13.74 4.18
N SER A 147 13.86 -14.97 4.05
CA SER A 147 13.16 -16.12 3.45
C SER A 147 11.85 -16.42 4.17
N LEU A 148 11.83 -16.34 5.50
CA LEU A 148 10.62 -16.56 6.30
C LEU A 148 9.45 -15.65 5.89
N TYR A 149 9.74 -14.39 5.58
CA TYR A 149 8.74 -13.40 5.20
C TYR A 149 8.28 -13.61 3.75
N THR A 150 9.21 -13.92 2.85
CA THR A 150 8.88 -14.22 1.46
C THR A 150 8.08 -15.51 1.32
N ASP A 151 8.44 -16.56 2.06
CA ASP A 151 7.74 -17.85 2.07
C ASP A 151 6.32 -17.70 2.65
N PHE A 152 6.17 -16.90 3.70
CA PHE A 152 4.85 -16.56 4.24
C PHE A 152 3.98 -15.89 3.17
N PHE A 153 4.50 -14.87 2.49
CA PHE A 153 3.75 -14.12 1.50
C PHE A 153 3.40 -14.99 0.28
N GLU A 154 4.36 -15.76 -0.22
CA GLU A 154 4.16 -16.71 -1.32
C GLU A 154 3.06 -17.70 -0.98
N HIS A 155 3.14 -18.35 0.18
CA HIS A 155 2.15 -19.35 0.60
C HIS A 155 0.74 -18.78 0.71
N LYS A 156 0.60 -17.55 1.23
CA LYS A 156 -0.71 -16.87 1.32
C LYS A 156 -1.26 -16.54 -0.06
N MET A 157 -0.43 -15.98 -0.94
CA MET A 157 -0.82 -15.67 -2.32
C MET A 157 -1.17 -16.92 -3.12
N PHE A 158 -0.43 -18.01 -2.95
CA PHE A 158 -0.69 -19.27 -3.63
C PHE A 158 -2.04 -19.85 -3.24
N ARG A 159 -2.36 -19.88 -1.94
CA ARG A 159 -3.68 -20.31 -1.43
C ARG A 159 -4.82 -19.46 -2.00
N GLU A 160 -4.61 -18.14 -2.10
CA GLU A 160 -5.59 -17.21 -2.67
C GLU A 160 -5.89 -17.58 -4.13
N LEU A 161 -4.85 -17.79 -4.94
CA LEU A 161 -4.96 -18.13 -6.35
C LEU A 161 -5.55 -19.52 -6.57
N ASP A 162 -5.15 -20.51 -5.77
CA ASP A 162 -5.70 -21.87 -5.82
C ASP A 162 -7.20 -21.88 -5.55
N PHE A 163 -7.65 -21.10 -4.56
CA PHE A 163 -9.07 -20.99 -4.26
C PHE A 163 -9.85 -20.34 -5.41
N ILE A 164 -9.35 -19.22 -5.95
CA ILE A 164 -9.94 -18.56 -7.12
C ILE A 164 -9.99 -19.51 -8.31
N HIS A 165 -8.91 -20.25 -8.58
CA HIS A 165 -8.83 -21.23 -9.66
C HIS A 165 -9.87 -22.33 -9.50
N GLY A 166 -10.02 -22.87 -8.28
CA GLY A 166 -11.06 -23.84 -7.95
C GLY A 166 -12.47 -23.32 -8.23
N LEU A 167 -12.74 -22.04 -7.94
CA LEU A 167 -14.03 -21.43 -8.22
C LEU A 167 -14.30 -21.26 -9.72
N ILE A 168 -13.32 -20.77 -10.48
CA ILE A 168 -13.47 -20.49 -11.92
C ILE A 168 -13.78 -21.77 -12.70
N ASN A 169 -13.25 -22.92 -12.27
CA ASN A 169 -13.51 -24.20 -12.93
C ASN A 169 -14.93 -24.76 -12.68
N MET A 170 -15.64 -24.25 -11.66
CA MET A 170 -16.90 -24.83 -11.19
C MET A 170 -18.11 -23.90 -11.34
N TYR A 171 -17.89 -22.60 -11.46
CA TYR A 171 -18.95 -21.61 -11.33
C TYR A 171 -18.91 -20.55 -12.43
N SER A 172 -20.06 -19.94 -12.69
CA SER A 172 -20.12 -18.74 -13.51
C SER A 172 -19.35 -17.60 -12.82
N PHE A 173 -18.79 -16.65 -13.58
CA PHE A 173 -18.00 -15.56 -13.00
C PHE A 173 -18.78 -14.73 -11.96
N HIS A 174 -20.10 -14.61 -12.13
CA HIS A 174 -20.97 -13.98 -11.13
C HIS A 174 -20.94 -14.71 -9.78
N GLU A 175 -21.03 -16.04 -9.81
CA GLU A 175 -20.96 -16.88 -8.62
C GLU A 175 -19.55 -16.93 -8.03
N VAL A 176 -18.50 -16.86 -8.86
CA VAL A 176 -17.11 -16.75 -8.41
C VAL A 176 -16.94 -15.55 -7.48
N ASN A 177 -17.35 -14.35 -7.90
CA ASN A 177 -17.19 -13.15 -7.06
C ASN A 177 -17.98 -13.26 -5.74
N LYS A 178 -19.19 -13.84 -5.76
CA LYS A 178 -19.99 -14.05 -4.55
C LYS A 178 -19.31 -15.03 -3.58
N LYS A 179 -18.85 -16.17 -4.08
CA LYS A 179 -18.19 -17.22 -3.28
C LYS A 179 -16.85 -16.76 -2.75
N TYR A 180 -16.09 -16.04 -3.57
CA TYR A 180 -14.85 -15.40 -3.17
C TYR A 180 -15.07 -14.45 -2.00
N GLY A 181 -16.07 -13.57 -2.10
CA GLY A 181 -16.44 -12.68 -0.99
C GLY A 181 -16.81 -13.44 0.28
N ALA A 182 -17.62 -14.49 0.19
CA ALA A 182 -18.00 -15.30 1.36
C ALA A 182 -16.80 -15.96 2.04
N TRP A 183 -15.88 -16.52 1.25
CA TRP A 183 -14.66 -17.12 1.75
C TRP A 183 -13.74 -16.09 2.43
N LEU A 184 -13.61 -14.88 1.87
CA LEU A 184 -12.87 -13.80 2.53
C LEU A 184 -13.45 -13.45 3.91
N TRP A 185 -14.79 -13.40 4.02
CA TRP A 185 -15.45 -13.18 5.31
C TRP A 185 -15.13 -14.26 6.32
N GLU A 186 -15.14 -15.54 5.92
CA GLU A 186 -14.74 -16.66 6.79
C GLU A 186 -13.27 -16.54 7.21
N LYS A 187 -12.37 -16.16 6.30
CA LYS A 187 -10.93 -16.05 6.60
C LYS A 187 -10.58 -14.89 7.54
N VAL A 188 -11.30 -13.78 7.45
CA VAL A 188 -11.17 -12.67 8.41
C VAL A 188 -11.63 -13.09 9.81
N LEU A 189 -12.62 -13.98 9.90
CA LEU A 189 -13.18 -14.46 11.16
C LEU A 189 -12.39 -15.61 11.80
N ASP A 190 -11.77 -16.48 11.01
CA ASP A 190 -11.22 -17.74 11.51
C ASP A 190 -9.87 -17.60 12.22
N GLU A 191 -8.82 -16.98 11.64
CA GLU A 191 -7.48 -17.10 12.27
C GLU A 191 -6.34 -16.23 11.70
N GLU A 192 -6.56 -15.41 10.66
CA GLU A 192 -5.49 -14.54 10.12
C GLU A 192 -5.28 -13.24 10.91
N VAL A 193 -6.02 -13.07 12.00
CA VAL A 193 -5.85 -11.98 12.98
C VAL A 193 -4.80 -12.35 14.04
N LEU A 194 -4.36 -13.62 14.10
CA LEU A 194 -3.46 -14.14 15.15
C LEU A 194 -2.01 -14.38 14.67
N ILE A 195 -1.64 -13.89 13.48
CA ILE A 195 -0.24 -13.86 13.01
C ILE A 195 0.43 -12.56 13.48
#